data_AF-A0A9X2J8Q3-F1
#
_entry.id   AF-A0A9X2J8Q3-F1
#
_cell.length_a   1.000
_cell.length_b   1.000
_cell.length_c   1.000
_cell.angle_alpha   90.00
_cell.angle_beta   90.00
_cell.angle_gamma   90.00
#
_symmetry.space_group_name_H-M   'P 1'
#
loop_
_entity.id
_entity.type
_entity.pdbx_description
1 polymer ?
#
loop_
_entity_poly.entity_id
_entity_poly.type
_entity_poly.pdbx_seq_one_letter_code
_entity_poly.pdbx_strand_id
1 'polypeptide(L)'
;GVPQGGPLSPLLSNIVLDLLDKELEKRHHDFVRYADDFVIVVSSKRAGERVMASIKRFVERKLKLKVNDAKSQVVPVSRCKFLGFSFRGAKLVWNDKSLLQFKYRVRQITGRSRGISMEKKMKELTVFLRGWINYFGIAQGYQKCI
;
A
#
# COMPACT_ATOMS: atom_id res chain seq x y z
N GLY A 1 -15.73 9.15 -16.62
CA GLY A 1 -15.39 8.37 -15.42
C GLY A 1 -15.98 7.00 -15.57
N VAL A 2 -15.23 5.94 -15.24
CA VAL A 2 -15.77 4.57 -15.27
C VAL A 2 -16.56 4.33 -13.98
N PRO A 3 -17.75 3.70 -14.01
CA PRO A 3 -18.48 3.37 -12.79
C PRO A 3 -17.63 2.48 -11.88
N GLN A 4 -17.37 2.95 -10.66
CA GLN A 4 -16.65 2.16 -9.64
C GLN A 4 -17.48 0.91 -9.33
N GLY A 5 -16.92 -0.27 -9.62
CA GLY A 5 -17.58 -1.57 -9.41
C GLY A 5 -17.95 -2.31 -10.69
N GLY A 6 -17.78 -1.71 -11.87
CA GLY A 6 -17.86 -2.45 -13.12
C GLY A 6 -16.69 -3.45 -13.23
N PRO A 7 -16.91 -4.71 -13.64
CA PRO A 7 -15.84 -5.72 -13.76
C PRO A 7 -14.71 -5.29 -14.72
N LEU A 8 -15.01 -4.39 -15.65
CA LEU A 8 -14.06 -3.82 -16.61
C LEU A 8 -13.25 -2.62 -16.09
N SER A 9 -13.71 -1.96 -15.03
CA SER A 9 -13.03 -0.79 -14.46
C SER A 9 -11.59 -1.06 -14.05
N PRO A 10 -11.24 -2.15 -13.34
CA PRO A 10 -9.85 -2.40 -12.96
C PRO A 10 -8.96 -2.68 -14.18
N LEU A 11 -9.50 -3.29 -15.24
CA LEU A 11 -8.76 -3.54 -16.47
C LEU A 11 -8.45 -2.23 -17.21
N LEU A 12 -9.44 -1.35 -17.35
CA LEU A 12 -9.27 -0.05 -18.01
C LEU A 12 -8.27 0.84 -17.26
N SER A 13 -8.32 0.87 -15.92
CA SER A 13 -7.31 1.58 -15.13
C SER A 13 -5.90 1.05 -15.37
N ASN A 14 -5.71 -0.27 -15.42
CA ASN A 14 -4.41 -0.86 -15.71
C ASN A 14 -3.89 -0.55 -17.11
N ILE A 15 -4.75 -0.53 -18.13
CA ILE A 15 -4.37 -0.16 -19.51
C ILE A 15 -3.92 1.30 -19.59
N VAL A 16 -4.63 2.21 -18.91
CA VAL A 16 -4.25 3.63 -18.89
C VAL A 16 -2.91 3.83 -18.17
N LEU A 17 -2.66 3.07 -17.09
CA LEU A 17 -1.41 3.15 -16.34
C LEU A 17 -0.23 2.42 -17.00
N ASP A 18 -0.47 1.50 -17.94
CA ASP A 18 0.59 0.87 -18.76
C ASP A 18 1.40 1.90 -19.57
N LEU A 19 0.75 2.99 -20.02
CA LEU A 19 1.43 4.10 -20.68
C LEU A 19 2.43 4.81 -19.76
N LEU A 20 2.15 4.85 -18.45
CA LEU A 20 3.06 5.39 -17.45
C LEU A 20 4.24 4.43 -17.23
N ASP A 21 3.97 3.13 -17.13
CA ASP A 21 4.99 2.11 -16.94
C ASP A 21 6.02 2.13 -18.09
N LYS A 22 5.55 2.13 -19.34
CA LYS A 22 6.41 2.24 -20.53
C LYS A 22 7.29 3.49 -20.54
N GLU A 23 6.77 4.62 -20.06
CA GLU A 23 7.54 5.85 -19.96
C GLU A 23 8.62 5.76 -18.87
N LEU A 24 8.35 5.08 -17.75
CA LEU A 24 9.33 4.84 -16.68
C LEU A 24 10.41 3.85 -17.11
N GLU A 25 10.04 2.78 -17.80
CA GLU A 25 10.97 1.80 -18.38
C GLU A 25 11.89 2.44 -19.42
N LYS A 26 11.35 3.27 -20.31
CA LYS A 26 12.14 4.03 -21.30
C LYS A 26 13.17 4.95 -20.64
N ARG A 27 12.89 5.41 -19.42
CA ARG A 27 13.79 6.27 -18.63
C ARG A 27 14.72 5.49 -17.70
N HIS A 28 14.67 4.15 -17.73
CA HIS A 28 15.44 3.26 -16.87
C HIS A 28 15.28 3.58 -15.38
N HIS A 29 14.05 3.83 -14.93
CA HIS A 29 13.75 4.00 -13.52
C HIS A 29 13.34 2.69 -12.86
N ASP A 30 13.83 2.45 -11.65
CA ASP A 30 13.34 1.36 -10.80
C ASP A 30 12.02 1.78 -10.15
N PHE A 31 10.95 1.04 -10.42
CA PHE A 31 9.63 1.33 -9.87
C PHE A 31 8.85 0.06 -9.54
N VAL A 32 7.87 0.22 -8.66
CA VAL A 32 6.90 -0.81 -8.30
C VAL A 32 5.52 -0.18 -8.37
N ARG A 33 4.58 -0.81 -9.08
CA ARG A 33 3.19 -0.36 -9.20
C ARG A 33 2.23 -1.45 -8.71
N TYR A 34 1.21 -1.03 -7.97
CA TYR A 34 0.09 -1.85 -7.56
C TYR A 34 -1.22 -1.08 -7.75
N ALA A 35 -1.99 -1.46 -8.78
CA ALA A 35 -3.14 -0.70 -9.25
C ALA A 35 -2.78 0.78 -9.46
N ASP A 36 -3.40 1.69 -8.69
CA ASP A 36 -3.19 3.14 -8.76
C ASP A 36 -2.01 3.64 -7.91
N ASP A 37 -1.53 2.83 -6.96
CA ASP A 37 -0.40 3.20 -6.08
C ASP A 37 0.92 2.75 -6.71
N PHE A 38 1.88 3.67 -6.84
CA PHE A 38 3.21 3.36 -7.35
C PHE A 38 4.31 4.03 -6.53
N VAL A 39 5.49 3.41 -6.52
CA VAL A 39 6.69 3.88 -5.84
C VAL A 39 7.85 3.84 -6.83
N ILE A 40 8.62 4.92 -6.88
CA ILE A 40 9.79 5.03 -7.75
C ILE A 40 11.00 5.25 -6.87
N VAL A 41 12.02 4.40 -7.05
CA VAL A 41 13.23 4.40 -6.24
C VAL A 41 14.31 5.18 -6.96
N VAL A 42 14.95 6.09 -6.25
CA VAL A 42 15.99 6.98 -6.78
C VAL A 42 17.11 7.14 -5.77
N SER A 43 18.32 7.42 -6.25
CA SER A 43 19.52 7.50 -5.41
C SER A 43 19.61 8.78 -4.57
N SER A 44 18.88 9.85 -4.92
CA SER A 44 18.94 11.13 -4.19
C SER A 44 17.60 11.85 -4.12
N LYS A 45 17.42 12.65 -3.05
CA LYS A 45 16.22 13.49 -2.87
C LYS A 45 16.01 14.45 -4.04
N ARG A 46 17.07 15.10 -4.51
CA ARG A 46 17.03 16.01 -5.67
C ARG A 46 16.59 15.29 -6.95
N ALA A 47 17.06 14.06 -7.17
CA ALA A 47 16.58 13.25 -8.29
C ALA A 47 15.09 12.90 -8.12
N GLY A 48 14.64 12.58 -6.90
CA GLY A 48 13.24 12.31 -6.59
C GLY A 48 12.32 13.48 -6.87
N GLU A 49 12.69 14.69 -6.45
CA GLU A 49 11.93 15.92 -6.72
C GLU A 49 11.85 16.20 -8.23
N ARG A 50 12.97 16.02 -8.96
CA ARG A 50 13.02 16.16 -10.42
C ARG A 50 12.09 15.14 -11.12
N VAL A 51 12.14 13.88 -10.70
CA VAL A 51 11.33 12.79 -11.25
C VAL A 51 9.85 13.01 -10.93
N MET A 52 9.51 13.38 -9.69
CA MET A 52 8.15 13.72 -9.27
C MET A 52 7.55 14.83 -10.13
N ALA A 53 8.28 15.94 -10.33
CA ALA A 53 7.82 17.04 -11.17
C ALA A 53 7.67 16.63 -12.66
N SER A 54 8.51 15.74 -13.15
CA SER A 54 8.43 15.23 -14.52
C SER A 54 7.22 14.33 -14.73
N ILE A 55 6.97 13.41 -13.80
CA ILE A 55 5.86 12.45 -13.85
C ILE A 55 4.54 13.16 -13.65
N LYS A 56 4.45 14.09 -12.69
CA LYS A 56 3.24 14.90 -12.48
C LYS A 56 2.81 15.58 -13.78
N ARG A 57 3.76 16.19 -14.49
CA ARG A 57 3.52 16.82 -15.79
C ARG A 57 3.08 15.82 -16.87
N PHE A 58 3.66 14.63 -16.89
CA PHE A 58 3.28 13.57 -17.83
C PHE A 58 1.85 13.08 -17.58
N VAL A 59 1.51 12.81 -16.32
CA VAL A 59 0.18 12.35 -15.90
C VAL A 59 -0.89 13.42 -16.18
N GLU A 60 -0.61 14.69 -15.85
CA GLU A 60 -1.57 15.78 -16.07
C GLU A 60 -1.75 16.11 -17.56
N ARG A 61 -0.69 16.05 -18.38
CA ARG A 61 -0.77 16.42 -19.81
C ARG A 61 -1.21 15.29 -20.71
N LYS A 62 -0.63 14.09 -20.56
CA LYS A 62 -0.92 12.95 -21.45
C LYS A 62 -2.13 12.16 -20.98
N LEU A 63 -2.17 11.80 -19.69
CA LEU A 63 -3.25 10.98 -19.13
C LEU A 63 -4.45 11.83 -18.71
N LYS A 64 -4.28 13.17 -18.60
CA LYS A 64 -5.31 14.12 -18.13
C LYS A 64 -5.89 13.73 -16.76
N LEU A 65 -5.07 13.12 -15.92
CA LEU A 65 -5.42 12.71 -14.56
C LEU A 65 -4.89 13.73 -13.55
N LYS A 66 -5.66 14.00 -12.50
CA LYS A 66 -5.24 14.88 -11.41
C LYS A 66 -4.43 14.08 -10.38
N VAL A 67 -3.19 14.49 -10.14
CA VAL A 67 -2.34 13.88 -9.10
C VAL A 67 -2.80 14.35 -7.72
N ASN A 68 -2.79 13.43 -6.75
CA ASN A 68 -3.09 13.76 -5.37
C ASN A 68 -1.82 14.23 -4.65
N ASP A 69 -1.56 15.54 -4.71
CA ASP A 69 -0.38 16.17 -4.09
C ASP A 69 -0.28 15.94 -2.58
N ALA A 70 -1.40 15.70 -1.89
CA ALA A 70 -1.39 15.41 -0.46
C ALA A 70 -0.90 13.98 -0.15
N LYS A 71 -0.98 13.06 -1.13
CA LYS A 71 -0.49 11.68 -1.00
C LYS A 71 0.88 11.49 -1.64
N SER A 72 1.20 12.23 -2.69
CA SER A 72 2.44 12.13 -3.43
C SER A 72 3.57 12.90 -2.75
N GLN A 73 4.55 12.18 -2.20
CA GLN A 73 5.67 12.77 -1.46
C GLN A 73 7.00 12.09 -1.80
N VAL A 74 8.07 12.89 -1.84
CA VAL A 74 9.45 12.37 -1.92
C VAL A 74 9.95 12.14 -0.50
N VAL A 75 10.06 10.88 -0.10
CA VAL A 75 10.48 10.50 1.25
C VAL A 75 11.63 9.49 1.21
N PRO A 76 12.48 9.47 2.25
CA PRO A 76 13.43 8.37 2.44
C PRO A 76 12.70 7.02 2.51
N VAL A 77 13.35 5.95 2.06
CA VAL A 77 12.80 4.59 2.06
C VAL A 77 12.27 4.19 3.46
N SER A 78 12.97 4.61 4.53
CA SER A 78 12.58 4.35 5.92
C SER A 78 11.25 4.97 6.36
N ARG A 79 10.74 5.96 5.62
CA ARG A 79 9.45 6.62 5.88
C ARG A 79 8.40 6.29 4.81
N CYS A 80 8.78 5.50 3.80
CA CYS A 80 7.88 5.07 2.74
C CYS A 80 6.88 4.04 3.29
N LYS A 81 5.60 4.29 3.04
CA LYS A 81 4.50 3.40 3.41
C LYS A 81 3.86 2.89 2.12
N PHE A 82 3.82 1.57 1.94
CA PHE A 82 3.29 0.96 0.72
C PHE A 82 2.53 -0.32 1.07
N LEU A 83 1.29 -0.46 0.58
CA LEU A 83 0.43 -1.66 0.76
C LEU A 83 0.33 -2.17 2.21
N GLY A 84 0.31 -1.28 3.21
CA GLY A 84 0.24 -1.69 4.62
C GLY A 84 1.59 -1.99 5.27
N PHE A 85 2.69 -1.91 4.52
CA PHE A 85 4.06 -2.11 4.99
C PHE A 85 4.85 -0.80 5.05
N SER A 86 5.98 -0.86 5.76
CA SER A 86 6.99 0.20 5.86
C SER A 86 8.37 -0.46 5.96
N PHE A 87 9.42 0.30 5.65
CA PHE A 87 10.80 -0.17 5.83
C PHE A 87 11.41 0.44 7.09
N ARG A 88 12.14 -0.36 7.87
CA ARG A 88 12.95 0.12 8.99
C ARG A 88 14.38 -0.42 8.83
N GLY A 89 15.26 0.42 8.30
CA GLY A 89 16.55 -0.05 7.78
C GLY A 89 16.33 -1.01 6.62
N ALA A 90 16.94 -2.19 6.67
CA ALA A 90 16.76 -3.25 5.68
C ALA A 90 15.56 -4.18 5.96
N LYS A 91 14.80 -3.95 7.04
CA LYS A 91 13.70 -4.83 7.45
C LYS A 91 12.35 -4.31 6.97
N LEU A 92 11.56 -5.21 6.37
CA LEU A 92 10.15 -4.96 6.07
C LEU A 92 9.31 -5.14 7.34
N VAL A 93 8.58 -4.12 7.74
CA VAL A 93 7.73 -4.11 8.95
C VAL A 93 6.30 -3.70 8.61
N TRP A 94 5.35 -4.02 9.47
CA TRP A 94 4.00 -3.48 9.36
C TRP A 94 4.03 -1.98 9.60
N ASN A 95 3.27 -1.21 8.83
CA ASN A 95 3.10 0.19 9.14
C ASN A 95 2.21 0.37 10.39
N ASP A 96 2.32 1.53 11.04
CA ASP A 96 1.61 1.79 12.30
C ASP A 96 0.09 1.70 12.16
N LYS A 97 -0.44 2.10 10.99
CA LYS A 97 -1.88 2.06 10.70
C LYS A 97 -2.39 0.62 10.64
N SER A 98 -1.69 -0.27 9.94
CA SER A 98 -2.00 -1.70 9.87
C SER A 98 -1.93 -2.35 11.24
N LEU A 99 -0.91 -2.03 12.05
CA LEU A 99 -0.79 -2.53 13.43
C LEU A 99 -1.95 -2.05 14.32
N LEU A 100 -2.35 -0.78 14.20
CA LEU A 100 -3.50 -0.24 14.94
C LEU A 100 -4.80 -0.93 14.52
N GLN A 101 -5.01 -1.14 13.22
CA GLN A 101 -6.17 -1.86 12.69
C GLN A 101 -6.21 -3.31 13.18
N PHE A 102 -5.06 -4.00 13.21
CA PHE A 102 -4.93 -5.33 13.79
C PHE A 102 -5.36 -5.34 15.26
N LYS A 103 -4.75 -4.48 16.10
CA LYS A 103 -5.08 -4.39 17.53
C LYS A 103 -6.54 -4.03 17.77
N TYR A 104 -7.11 -3.17 16.92
CA TYR A 104 -8.52 -2.81 16.97
C TYR A 104 -9.40 -4.01 16.66
N ARG A 105 -9.10 -4.75 15.58
CA ARG A 105 -9.90 -5.91 15.16
C ARG A 105 -9.82 -7.05 16.17
N VAL A 106 -8.64 -7.32 16.74
CA VAL A 106 -8.49 -8.29 17.84
C VAL A 106 -9.35 -7.88 19.04
N ARG A 107 -9.29 -6.61 19.48
CA ARG A 107 -10.13 -6.10 20.58
C ARG A 107 -11.63 -6.23 20.30
N GLN A 108 -12.05 -5.99 19.06
CA GLN A 108 -13.44 -6.21 18.67
C GLN A 108 -13.82 -7.68 18.79
N ILE A 109 -12.97 -8.61 18.34
CA ILE A 109 -13.26 -10.05 18.43
C ILE A 109 -13.30 -10.52 19.89
N THR A 110 -12.34 -10.09 20.71
CA THR A 110 -12.19 -10.50 22.12
C THR A 110 -13.02 -9.67 23.10
N GLY A 111 -13.87 -8.76 22.60
CA GLY A 111 -14.72 -7.90 23.40
C GLY A 111 -15.59 -8.68 24.41
N ARG A 112 -15.68 -8.15 25.64
CA ARG A 112 -16.41 -8.79 26.74
C ARG A 112 -17.93 -8.70 26.56
N SER A 113 -18.45 -7.68 25.87
CA SER A 113 -19.88 -7.40 25.69
C SER A 113 -20.58 -8.13 24.53
N ARG A 114 -19.92 -9.10 23.87
CA ARG A 114 -20.46 -9.72 22.64
C ARG A 114 -21.52 -10.81 22.85
N GLY A 115 -21.71 -11.31 24.07
CA GLY A 115 -22.71 -12.36 24.35
C GLY A 115 -22.52 -13.69 23.62
N ILE A 116 -21.35 -13.97 23.04
CA ILE A 116 -21.04 -15.21 22.31
C ILE A 116 -20.13 -16.14 23.11
N SER A 117 -20.24 -17.46 22.84
CA SER A 117 -19.43 -18.49 23.49
C SER A 117 -17.94 -18.31 23.25
N MET A 118 -17.13 -18.78 24.19
CA MET A 118 -15.67 -18.70 24.09
C MET A 118 -15.14 -19.46 22.86
N GLU A 119 -15.70 -20.62 22.56
CA GLU A 119 -15.33 -21.42 21.40
C GLU A 119 -15.55 -20.66 20.09
N LYS A 120 -16.70 -19.98 19.95
CA LYS A 120 -17.00 -19.15 18.77
C LYS A 120 -16.05 -17.96 18.66
N LYS A 121 -15.70 -17.31 19.78
CA LYS A 121 -14.68 -16.25 19.81
C LYS A 121 -13.32 -16.76 19.33
N MET A 122 -12.90 -17.92 19.82
CA MET A 122 -11.64 -18.54 19.43
C MET A 122 -11.62 -18.86 17.93
N LYS A 123 -12.69 -19.44 17.40
CA LYS A 123 -12.81 -19.75 15.97
C LYS A 123 -12.73 -18.49 15.10
N GLU A 124 -13.46 -17.44 15.45
CA GLU A 124 -13.39 -16.14 14.74
C GLU A 124 -11.98 -15.54 14.79
N LEU A 125 -11.33 -15.58 15.96
CA LEU A 125 -9.98 -15.09 16.12
C LEU A 125 -8.99 -15.88 15.26
N THR A 126 -9.07 -17.22 15.25
CA THR A 126 -8.19 -18.07 14.43
C THR A 126 -8.34 -17.77 12.94
N VAL A 127 -9.57 -17.62 12.44
CA VAL A 127 -9.81 -17.28 11.02
C VAL A 127 -9.21 -15.91 10.69
N PHE A 128 -9.41 -14.92 11.57
CA PHE A 128 -8.84 -13.59 11.38
C PHE A 128 -7.31 -13.61 11.39
N LEU A 129 -6.69 -14.25 12.38
CA LEU A 129 -5.23 -14.36 12.50
C LEU A 129 -4.63 -15.06 11.30
N ARG A 130 -5.25 -16.13 10.80
CA ARG A 130 -4.79 -16.85 9.61
C ARG A 130 -4.80 -15.95 8.37
N GLY A 131 -5.91 -15.25 8.12
CA GLY A 131 -6.00 -14.31 7.01
C GLY A 131 -4.98 -13.17 7.12
N TRP A 132 -4.77 -12.66 8.34
CA TRP A 132 -3.79 -11.62 8.59
C TRP A 132 -2.36 -12.09 8.33
N ILE A 133 -1.97 -13.26 8.84
CA ILE A 133 -0.65 -13.86 8.63
C ILE A 133 -0.40 -14.18 7.16
N ASN A 134 -1.41 -14.64 6.42
CA ASN A 134 -1.25 -14.92 4.99
C ASN A 134 -0.83 -13.67 4.19
N TYR A 135 -1.31 -12.49 4.56
CA TYR A 135 -0.93 -11.24 3.90
C TYR A 135 0.33 -10.61 4.51
N PHE A 136 0.37 -10.49 5.83
CA PHE A 136 1.39 -9.74 6.56
C PHE A 136 2.59 -10.59 7.03
N GLY A 137 2.54 -11.90 6.82
CA GLY A 137 3.58 -12.86 7.26
C GLY A 137 4.92 -12.68 6.56
N ILE A 138 4.95 -11.99 5.42
CA ILE A 138 6.18 -11.60 4.71
C ILE A 138 7.01 -10.56 5.48
N ALA A 139 6.39 -9.82 6.40
CA ALA A 139 7.07 -8.78 7.15
C ALA A 139 7.69 -9.32 8.45
N GLN A 140 8.91 -8.88 8.74
CA GLN A 140 9.62 -9.15 9.98
C GLN A 140 9.04 -8.25 11.08
N GLY A 141 7.89 -8.66 11.65
CA GLY A 141 7.15 -7.87 12.64
C GLY A 141 6.71 -8.63 13.89
N TYR A 142 6.87 -9.96 13.92
CA TYR A 142 6.39 -10.80 15.03
C TYR A 142 6.95 -10.40 16.40
N GLN A 143 8.17 -9.86 16.44
CA GLN A 143 8.83 -9.42 17.68
C GLN A 143 8.21 -8.18 18.36
N LYS A 144 7.26 -7.47 17.74
CA LYS A 144 6.55 -6.32 18.36
C LYS A 144 5.16 -6.66 18.90
N CYS A 145 4.67 -7.88 18.64
CA CYS A 145 3.38 -8.33 19.15
C CYS A 145 3.49 -9.11 20.47
N ILE A 146 4.72 -9.46 20.87
CA ILE A 146 5.12 -9.95 22.19
C ILE A 146 5.62 -8.75 22.99
#